data_AF-A0A940US08-F1
#
_entry.id   AF-A0A940US08-F1
#
_cell.length_a   1.000
_cell.length_b   1.000
_cell.length_c   1.000
_cell.angle_alpha   90.00
_cell.angle_beta   90.00
_cell.angle_gamma   90.00
#
_symmetry.space_group_name_H-M   'P 1'
#
loop_
_entity.id
_entity.type
_entity.pdbx_description
1 polymer ?
#
loop_
_entity_poly.entity_id
_entity_poly.type
_entity_poly.pdbx_seq_one_letter_code
_entity_poly.pdbx_strand_id
1 'polypeptide(L)'
;MADNKIVNGVNVTELFNTIEAIKGKPDIAKFKFRATNKWINGTHCRATIKDFYGALKEDNSRPPVDYDMDEPPVLLGNNEGRNPV
;
A
#
# COMPACT_ATOMS: atom_id res chain seq x y z
N MET A 1 -23.08 -14.58 18.36
CA MET A 1 -22.01 -14.04 17.48
C MET A 1 -21.35 -12.92 18.26
N ALA A 2 -20.02 -12.83 18.28
CA ALA A 2 -19.36 -11.72 18.96
C ALA A 2 -19.79 -10.41 18.28
N ASP A 3 -20.22 -9.44 19.06
CA ASP A 3 -20.66 -8.15 18.54
C ASP A 3 -19.43 -7.39 18.01
N ASN A 4 -19.43 -7.06 16.72
CA ASN A 4 -18.30 -6.36 16.10
C ASN A 4 -18.41 -4.88 16.45
N LYS A 5 -17.63 -4.46 17.46
CA LYS A 5 -17.56 -3.05 17.83
C LYS A 5 -16.83 -2.29 16.71
N ILE A 6 -17.51 -1.28 16.16
CA ILE A 6 -16.96 -0.41 15.12
C ILE A 6 -16.78 0.99 15.69
N VAL A 7 -15.59 1.57 15.51
CA VAL A 7 -15.28 2.96 15.87
C VAL A 7 -14.65 3.63 14.66
N ASN A 8 -15.24 4.72 14.16
CA ASN A 8 -14.76 5.46 12.98
C ASN A 8 -14.57 4.58 11.73
N GLY A 9 -15.43 3.56 11.54
CA GLY A 9 -15.33 2.62 10.43
C GLY A 9 -14.30 1.49 10.60
N VAL A 10 -13.63 1.40 11.75
CA VAL A 10 -12.66 0.34 12.06
C VAL A 10 -13.30 -0.72 12.95
N ASN A 11 -13.17 -1.99 12.60
CA ASN A 11 -13.54 -3.12 13.47
C ASN A 11 -12.53 -3.25 14.61
N VAL A 12 -12.84 -2.67 15.78
CA VAL A 12 -11.92 -2.68 16.91
C VAL A 12 -11.88 -4.02 17.63
N THR A 13 -12.91 -4.86 17.47
CA THR A 13 -12.88 -6.25 17.98
C THR A 13 -11.78 -7.05 17.27
N GLU A 14 -11.72 -7.00 15.94
CA GLU A 14 -10.67 -7.68 15.16
C GLU A 14 -9.26 -7.09 15.36
N LEU A 15 -9.17 -5.77 15.58
CA LEU A 15 -7.91 -5.11 15.92
C LEU A 15 -7.30 -5.71 17.19
N PHE A 16 -8.07 -5.84 18.28
CA PHE A 16 -7.57 -6.42 19.52
C PHE A 16 -7.25 -7.92 19.38
N ASN A 17 -8.04 -8.68 18.61
CA ASN A 17 -7.71 -10.06 18.31
C ASN A 17 -6.36 -10.19 17.58
N THR A 18 -6.07 -9.28 16.65
CA THR A 18 -4.79 -9.23 15.93
C THR A 18 -3.63 -8.85 16.87
N ILE A 19 -3.86 -7.93 17.81
CA ILE A 19 -2.87 -7.58 18.85
C ILE A 19 -2.51 -8.82 19.69
N GLU A 20 -3.51 -9.59 20.15
CA GLU A 20 -3.24 -10.81 20.93
C GLU A 20 -2.51 -11.87 20.10
N ALA A 21 -2.85 -12.03 18.81
CA ALA A 21 -2.12 -12.93 17.92
C ALA A 21 -0.65 -12.52 17.77
N ILE A 22 -0.36 -11.22 17.60
CA ILE A 22 1.00 -10.69 17.52
C ILE A 22 1.77 -10.90 18.83
N LYS A 23 1.13 -10.70 19.99
CA LYS A 23 1.76 -10.99 21.30
C LYS A 23 2.20 -12.45 21.39
N GLY A 24 1.37 -13.38 20.91
CA GLY A 24 1.70 -14.80 20.87
C GLY A 24 2.76 -15.18 19.82
N LYS A 25 2.82 -14.45 18.70
CA LYS A 25 3.79 -14.68 17.62
C LYS A 25 4.19 -13.36 16.95
N PRO A 26 5.26 -12.69 17.44
CA PRO A 26 5.66 -11.37 16.97
C PRO A 26 5.96 -11.27 15.47
N ASP A 27 6.39 -12.37 14.84
CA ASP A 27 6.66 -12.40 13.40
C ASP A 27 5.42 -12.09 12.52
N ILE A 28 4.20 -12.27 13.05
CA ILE A 28 2.96 -11.89 12.35
C ILE A 28 2.97 -10.40 11.97
N ALA A 29 3.60 -9.56 12.79
CA ALA A 29 3.69 -8.11 12.58
C ALA A 29 4.71 -7.69 11.50
N LYS A 30 5.48 -8.62 10.93
CA LYS A 30 6.45 -8.30 9.89
C LYS A 30 5.76 -8.17 8.54
N PHE A 31 5.84 -6.98 7.95
CA PHE A 31 5.30 -6.68 6.63
C PHE A 31 6.39 -6.12 5.71
N LYS A 32 6.27 -6.39 4.41
CA LYS A 32 7.05 -5.76 3.35
C LYS A 32 6.11 -5.33 2.23
N PHE A 33 5.99 -4.02 2.04
CA PHE A 33 5.28 -3.44 0.90
C PHE A 33 6.25 -3.21 -0.25
N ARG A 34 5.77 -3.37 -1.49
CA ARG A 34 6.59 -3.26 -2.69
C ARG A 34 5.93 -2.35 -3.71
N ALA A 35 6.78 -1.67 -4.49
CA ALA A 35 6.40 -0.94 -5.69
C ALA A 35 7.45 -1.18 -6.77
N THR A 36 7.03 -1.19 -8.03
CA THR A 36 7.93 -1.12 -9.19
C THR A 36 7.73 0.23 -9.86
N ASN A 37 8.73 0.71 -10.61
CA ASN A 37 8.60 1.93 -11.39
C ASN A 37 9.18 1.72 -12.78
N LYS A 38 8.50 2.27 -13.78
CA LYS A 38 8.95 2.30 -15.16
C LYS A 38 9.05 3.76 -15.60
N TRP A 39 10.25 4.17 -16.00
CA TRP A 39 10.44 5.41 -16.75
C TRP A 39 9.73 5.32 -18.11
N ILE A 40 9.00 6.36 -18.49
CA ILE A 40 8.25 6.42 -19.75
C ILE A 40 8.94 7.39 -20.72
N ASN A 41 9.01 8.68 -20.35
CA ASN A 41 9.68 9.71 -21.15
C ASN A 41 9.88 10.98 -20.32
N GLY A 42 10.96 11.74 -20.54
CA GLY A 42 11.19 12.98 -19.83
C GLY A 42 11.08 12.81 -18.30
N THR A 43 10.28 13.65 -17.66
CA THR A 43 9.92 13.60 -16.23
C THR A 43 8.81 12.58 -15.91
N HIS A 44 8.15 12.01 -16.91
CA HIS A 44 7.04 11.06 -16.74
C HIS A 44 7.54 9.64 -16.44
N CYS A 45 7.05 9.08 -15.33
CA CYS A 45 7.24 7.69 -14.96
C CYS A 45 5.95 7.10 -14.36
N ARG A 46 5.84 5.78 -14.35
CA ARG A 46 4.69 5.06 -13.80
C ARG A 46 5.14 4.08 -12.71
N ALA A 47 4.65 4.29 -11.50
CA ALA A 47 4.79 3.33 -10.41
C ALA A 47 3.62 2.36 -10.39
N THR A 48 3.88 1.10 -10.04
CA THR A 48 2.87 0.07 -9.87
C THR A 48 2.98 -0.55 -8.49
N ILE A 49 1.85 -0.66 -7.78
CA ILE A 49 1.72 -1.37 -6.50
C ILE A 49 0.85 -2.61 -6.74
N LYS A 50 1.30 -3.77 -6.25
CA LYS A 50 0.53 -5.02 -6.36
C LYS A 50 0.68 -5.90 -5.12
N ASP A 51 1.81 -6.57 -5.01
CA ASP A 51 2.07 -7.60 -4.00
C ASP A 51 2.69 -7.04 -2.71
N PHE A 52 2.52 -7.78 -1.63
CA PHE A 52 3.17 -7.52 -0.35
C PHE A 52 3.38 -8.82 0.41
N TYR A 53 4.33 -8.82 1.35
CA TYR A 53 4.46 -9.85 2.36
C TYR A 53 3.85 -9.35 3.68
N GLY A 54 3.09 -10.20 4.36
CA GLY A 54 2.48 -9.85 5.65
C GLY A 54 1.79 -11.04 6.29
N ALA A 55 1.64 -11.01 7.63
CA ALA A 55 1.02 -12.10 8.38
C ALA A 55 1.58 -13.49 8.00
N LEU A 56 2.91 -13.54 7.84
CA LEU A 56 3.70 -14.74 7.51
C LEU A 56 3.54 -15.32 6.10
N LYS A 57 2.91 -14.60 5.16
CA LYS A 57 2.71 -15.08 3.78
C LYS A 57 2.92 -13.98 2.74
N GLU A 58 3.23 -14.38 1.51
CA GLU A 58 3.12 -13.51 0.34
C GLU A 58 1.64 -13.36 -0.06
N ASP A 59 1.26 -12.16 -0.46
CA ASP A 59 -0.06 -11.84 -0.99
C ASP A 59 0.08 -11.12 -2.33
N ASN A 60 -0.38 -11.77 -3.40
CA ASN A 60 -0.44 -11.25 -4.76
C ASN A 60 -1.87 -11.21 -5.32
N SER A 61 -2.88 -11.27 -4.43
CA SER A 61 -4.29 -11.46 -4.79
C SER A 61 -4.95 -10.19 -5.36
N ARG A 62 -4.39 -9.02 -5.05
CA ARG A 62 -4.92 -7.73 -5.49
C ARG A 62 -4.55 -7.42 -6.95
N PRO A 63 -5.44 -6.75 -7.70
CA PRO A 63 -5.07 -6.20 -9.00
C PRO A 63 -3.97 -5.13 -8.83
N PRO A 64 -3.08 -4.96 -9.83
CA PRO A 64 -2.10 -3.90 -9.81
C PRO A 64 -2.81 -2.53 -9.89
N VAL A 65 -2.24 -1.54 -9.20
CA VAL A 65 -2.65 -0.13 -9.29
C VAL A 65 -1.47 0.69 -9.77
N ASP A 66 -1.69 1.45 -10.84
CA ASP A 66 -0.69 2.32 -11.46
C ASP A 66 -0.86 3.78 -11.00
N TYR A 67 0.27 4.45 -10.82
CA TYR A 67 0.36 5.87 -10.49
C TYR A 67 1.29 6.53 -11.50
N ASP A 68 0.73 7.39 -12.34
CA ASP A 68 1.51 8.28 -13.18
C ASP A 68 2.04 9.45 -12.36
N MET A 69 3.34 9.67 -12.47
CA MET A 69 4.03 10.80 -11.87
C MET A 69 4.73 11.59 -12.95
N ASP A 70 4.54 12.90 -12.90
CA ASP A 70 5.13 13.86 -13.83
C ASP A 70 5.18 15.23 -13.13
N GLU A 71 5.70 16.24 -13.83
CA GLU A 71 5.88 17.59 -13.32
C GLU A 71 5.02 18.61 -14.07
N PRO A 72 4.71 19.77 -13.46
CA PRO A 72 4.18 20.89 -14.21
C PRO A 72 5.24 21.45 -15.18
N PRO A 73 4.83 22.22 -16.21
CA PRO A 73 5.76 22.80 -17.20
C PRO A 73 6.91 23.63 -16.61
N VAL A 74 6.67 24.33 -15.50
CA VAL A 74 7.71 25.11 -14.79
C VAL A 74 8.84 24.23 -14.23
N LEU A 75 8.57 22.93 -14.06
CA LEU A 75 9.50 21.90 -13.61
C LEU A 75 9.80 20.87 -14.72
N LEU A 76 9.70 21.29 -15.99
CA LEU A 76 10.10 20.52 -17.18
C LEU A 76 9.19 19.33 -17.54
N GLY A 77 7.99 19.23 -16.96
CA GLY A 77 7.01 18.20 -17.29
C GLY A 77 5.80 18.70 -18.09
N ASN A 78 4.79 17.84 -18.23
CA ASN A 78 3.63 18.06 -19.10
C ASN A 78 2.28 17.94 -18.35
N ASN A 79 2.29 17.91 -17.01
CA ASN A 79 1.12 17.62 -16.16
C ASN A 79 0.50 16.22 -16.41
N GLU A 80 1.31 15.21 -16.75
CA GLU A 80 0.83 13.84 -17.02
C GLU A 80 0.59 13.01 -15.74
N GLY A 81 0.84 13.60 -14.57
CA GLY A 81 0.72 12.97 -13.26
C GLY A 81 0.93 13.97 -12.13
N ARG A 82 0.83 13.50 -10.88
CA ARG A 82 1.27 14.28 -9.72
C ARG A 82 2.79 14.21 -9.63
N ASN A 83 3.43 15.25 -9.11
CA ASN A 83 4.85 15.21 -8.84
C ASN A 83 5.19 14.20 -7.73
N PRO A 84 6.45 13.75 -7.60
CA PRO A 84 6.83 12.79 -6.57
C PRO A 84 6.85 13.32 -5.13
N VAL A 85 6.85 14.66 -4.91
CA VAL A 85 7.06 15.31 -3.59
C VAL A 85 5.82 15.94 -2.99
#